data_AF-A0A835RKX8-F1
#
_entry.id   AF-A0A835RKX8-F1
#
_cell.length_a   1.000
_cell.length_b   1.000
_cell.length_c   1.000
_cell.angle_alpha   90.00
_cell.angle_beta   90.00
_cell.angle_gamma   90.00
#
_symmetry.space_group_name_H-M   'P 1'
#
loop_
_entity.id
_entity.type
_entity.pdbx_description
1 polymer ?
#
loop_
_entity_poly.entity_id
_entity_poly.type
_entity_poly.pdbx_seq_one_letter_code
_entity_poly.pdbx_strand_id
1 'polypeptide(L)'
;MEAAQTKLFLKWSLSHRVNRKVVFLPLSDLGMKACPRLLRTAAVLTPGLLPPALHPLVRCRTHRNQTKLGIPLARPPGTFPRRSLTSISAMASAYNPEEARFPPALLPPVPLVSKFKIALCQLSVTADKKRNIAHARWAIEQAAAKGAQLVLLPEIWNSPYSNDSFPIYAEDIEAGGDAAPSYSMLSEAARSLRITIVGGSIPERSGDKLYNTCCIFDKDGSLKGKHRKLHLFDIDIPGKITFKESKTLTAGQQSTIVDTDVGRIGIGICYDIRFQELAMIYASRGAQLLCYPGAFNMTTGPLHWELLQRARAADNQLFVATCSPARDASAGYTAWGHSTLVGPFGEVIATTGHEEAIVVEEVDYSLLELRRSNLPLNNQRRGDLYQLVDLQRAKSP
;
A
#
# COMPACT_ATOMS: atom_id res chain seq x y z
N MET A 1 18.11 5.16 67.12
CA MET A 1 17.86 6.52 66.63
C MET A 1 17.65 6.38 65.12
N GLU A 2 16.47 5.91 64.71
CA GLU A 2 15.29 6.74 64.34
C GLU A 2 15.52 7.50 63.03
N ALA A 3 14.67 7.52 62.00
CA ALA A 3 13.40 6.87 61.65
C ALA A 3 13.23 7.17 60.13
N ALA A 4 12.89 6.27 59.21
CA ALA A 4 11.58 5.68 58.91
C ALA A 4 10.38 6.66 58.86
N GLN A 5 9.82 6.90 57.66
CA GLN A 5 8.37 6.89 57.29
C GLN A 5 8.23 7.35 55.81
N THR A 6 7.65 6.68 54.80
CA THR A 6 6.43 5.86 54.55
C THR A 6 5.37 6.63 53.74
N LYS A 7 4.99 6.08 52.56
CA LYS A 7 3.62 5.95 51.95
C LYS A 7 3.78 5.48 50.48
N LEU A 8 3.60 4.20 50.08
CA LEU A 8 2.44 3.29 49.97
C LEU A 8 1.38 3.64 48.88
N PHE A 9 1.44 2.85 47.78
CA PHE A 9 0.39 2.21 46.95
C PHE A 9 -0.64 3.02 46.12
N LEU A 10 -0.73 2.67 44.83
CA LEU A 10 -1.90 1.95 44.28
C LEU A 10 -1.53 1.07 43.07
N LYS A 11 -2.06 -0.16 43.09
CA LYS A 11 -2.03 -1.19 42.03
C LYS A 11 -3.08 -0.89 40.95
N TRP A 12 -2.81 -1.29 39.71
CA TRP A 12 -3.78 -2.07 38.93
C TRP A 12 -3.06 -3.05 38.00
N SER A 13 -3.49 -4.32 38.05
CA SER A 13 -2.99 -5.44 37.27
C SER A 13 -4.05 -5.89 36.27
N LEU A 14 -3.61 -6.41 35.11
CA LEU A 14 -4.22 -7.51 34.34
C LEU A 14 -3.18 -7.86 33.26
N SER A 15 -2.25 -8.78 33.51
CA SER A 15 -2.32 -10.23 33.27
C SER A 15 -2.84 -10.60 31.88
N HIS A 16 -1.99 -11.22 31.05
CA HIS A 16 -2.21 -12.48 30.32
C HIS A 16 -0.86 -12.95 29.73
N ARG A 17 -0.19 -13.89 30.41
CA ARG A 17 0.92 -14.69 29.85
C ARG A 17 0.39 -16.10 29.58
N VAL A 18 0.39 -16.51 28.31
CA VAL A 18 0.13 -17.90 27.92
C VAL A 18 1.43 -18.68 28.05
N ASN A 19 1.43 -19.69 28.91
CA ASN A 19 2.52 -20.64 29.11
C ASN A 19 2.02 -21.99 28.59
N ARG A 20 2.53 -22.48 27.45
CA ARG A 20 2.27 -23.86 26.99
C ARG A 20 3.49 -24.72 27.32
N LYS A 21 3.41 -25.46 28.43
CA LYS A 21 4.19 -26.68 28.65
C LYS A 21 3.36 -27.87 28.18
N VAL A 22 3.88 -28.60 27.21
CA VAL A 22 3.37 -29.91 26.80
C VAL A 22 3.96 -30.94 27.75
N VAL A 23 3.11 -31.68 28.44
CA VAL A 23 3.48 -32.85 29.24
C VAL A 23 2.66 -34.03 28.71
N PHE A 24 3.36 -35.03 28.15
CA PHE A 24 2.85 -36.37 27.91
C PHE A 24 2.95 -37.18 29.21
N LEU A 25 1.99 -38.06 29.48
CA LEU A 25 2.16 -39.43 30.03
C LEU A 25 0.78 -40.15 30.08
N PRO A 26 0.76 -41.50 30.09
CA PRO A 26 -0.32 -42.35 29.59
C PRO A 26 -1.24 -42.90 30.69
N LEU A 27 -2.39 -43.44 30.28
CA LEU A 27 -3.22 -44.29 31.14
C LEU A 27 -3.63 -45.55 30.36
N SER A 28 -3.04 -46.66 30.81
CA SER A 28 -3.40 -48.05 30.51
C SER A 28 -4.31 -48.61 31.61
N ASP A 29 -5.19 -49.51 31.19
CA ASP A 29 -5.85 -50.60 31.93
C ASP A 29 -6.76 -50.29 33.13
N LEU A 30 -8.07 -50.53 32.91
CA LEU A 30 -8.92 -51.36 33.79
C LEU A 30 -10.22 -51.78 33.07
N GLY A 31 -10.19 -52.98 32.48
CA GLY A 31 -11.16 -54.06 32.71
C GLY A 31 -12.64 -53.96 32.29
N MET A 32 -12.99 -54.85 31.34
CA MET A 32 -14.25 -55.63 31.22
C MET A 32 -15.50 -54.92 30.64
N LYS A 33 -16.27 -55.43 29.66
CA LYS A 33 -16.49 -56.77 29.08
C LYS A 33 -17.20 -56.66 27.70
N ALA A 34 -16.88 -57.64 26.82
CA ALA A 34 -17.71 -58.26 25.77
C ALA A 34 -18.00 -57.56 24.41
N CYS A 35 -17.28 -58.09 23.40
CA CYS A 35 -17.48 -58.16 21.93
C CYS A 35 -18.79 -58.86 21.47
N PRO A 36 -19.05 -59.11 20.15
CA PRO A 36 -18.73 -58.37 18.91
C PRO A 36 -19.85 -58.45 17.82
N ARG A 37 -19.69 -57.68 16.72
CA ARG A 37 -19.78 -58.19 15.32
C ARG A 37 -19.31 -57.07 14.36
N LEU A 38 -18.06 -57.16 13.90
CA LEU A 38 -17.65 -57.58 12.54
C LEU A 38 -18.22 -56.67 11.43
N LEU A 39 -17.45 -55.71 10.90
CA LEU A 39 -16.33 -55.82 9.93
C LEU A 39 -16.79 -55.81 8.47
N ARG A 40 -16.02 -55.02 7.70
CA ARG A 40 -15.85 -54.99 6.24
C ARG A 40 -16.92 -54.19 5.48
N THR A 41 -16.60 -53.32 4.53
CA THR A 41 -15.36 -53.19 3.72
C THR A 41 -15.34 -51.80 3.07
N ALA A 42 -14.13 -51.25 2.91
CA ALA A 42 -13.85 -50.12 2.04
C ALA A 42 -13.84 -50.57 0.57
N ALA A 43 -14.24 -49.70 -0.36
CA ALA A 43 -13.55 -49.49 -1.63
C ALA A 43 -14.13 -48.28 -2.38
N VAL A 44 -13.19 -47.44 -2.79
CA VAL A 44 -13.29 -46.29 -3.71
C VAL A 44 -13.52 -46.80 -5.15
N LEU A 45 -14.23 -46.02 -5.99
CA LEU A 45 -13.91 -45.74 -7.41
C LEU A 45 -14.95 -44.76 -8.03
N THR A 46 -14.46 -43.62 -8.54
CA THR A 46 -15.09 -42.69 -9.51
C THR A 46 -14.88 -43.21 -10.95
N PRO A 47 -15.29 -42.56 -12.09
CA PRO A 47 -16.10 -41.34 -12.34
C PRO A 47 -17.19 -41.50 -13.47
N GLY A 48 -18.03 -40.49 -13.72
CA GLY A 48 -18.70 -40.33 -15.04
C GLY A 48 -19.98 -39.49 -15.14
N LEU A 49 -19.88 -38.37 -15.87
CA LEU A 49 -20.85 -37.72 -16.79
C LEU A 49 -22.19 -37.05 -16.32
N LEU A 50 -22.28 -35.75 -16.69
CA LEU A 50 -23.35 -34.72 -16.76
C LEU A 50 -24.64 -35.11 -17.59
N PRO A 51 -25.75 -34.31 -17.74
CA PRO A 51 -26.10 -32.91 -17.34
C PRO A 51 -27.59 -32.74 -16.80
N PRO A 52 -28.39 -31.66 -17.07
CA PRO A 52 -28.89 -30.70 -16.06
C PRO A 52 -30.43 -30.74 -15.84
N ALA A 53 -30.91 -30.10 -14.76
CA ALA A 53 -32.35 -29.90 -14.52
C ALA A 53 -32.73 -28.40 -14.54
N LEU A 54 -33.73 -28.09 -15.37
CA LEU A 54 -34.37 -26.80 -15.62
C LEU A 54 -35.61 -26.61 -14.72
N HIS A 55 -35.73 -25.40 -14.13
CA HIS A 55 -36.94 -24.57 -13.89
C HIS A 55 -38.17 -25.14 -13.10
N PRO A 56 -39.14 -24.31 -12.61
CA PRO A 56 -39.53 -22.97 -13.09
C PRO A 56 -39.84 -21.86 -12.07
N LEU A 57 -39.88 -20.65 -12.65
CA LEU A 57 -40.37 -19.38 -12.14
C LEU A 57 -41.89 -19.36 -11.95
N VAL A 58 -42.38 -18.66 -10.93
CA VAL A 58 -43.80 -18.28 -10.78
C VAL A 58 -43.94 -16.77 -11.03
N ARG A 59 -44.71 -16.42 -12.06
CA ARG A 59 -45.15 -15.05 -12.40
C ARG A 59 -46.65 -14.99 -12.16
N CYS A 60 -47.11 -14.05 -11.33
CA CYS A 60 -48.54 -13.83 -11.10
C CYS A 60 -49.00 -12.59 -11.87
N ARG A 61 -50.00 -12.76 -12.75
CA ARG A 61 -50.78 -11.71 -13.43
C ARG A 61 -52.25 -11.98 -13.10
N THR A 62 -52.99 -10.97 -12.64
CA THR A 62 -54.46 -11.04 -12.64
C THR A 62 -55.07 -9.75 -13.21
N HIS A 63 -56.12 -9.99 -13.97
CA HIS A 63 -56.84 -9.08 -14.86
C HIS A 63 -57.77 -8.09 -14.14
N ARG A 64 -58.05 -6.98 -14.85
CA ARG A 64 -59.15 -6.03 -14.64
C ARG A 64 -60.53 -6.72 -14.72
N ASN A 65 -61.49 -6.22 -13.94
CA ASN A 65 -62.89 -6.16 -14.34
C ASN A 65 -63.53 -4.84 -13.86
N GLN A 66 -64.29 -4.21 -14.76
CA GLN A 66 -65.11 -3.01 -14.55
C GLN A 66 -66.55 -3.44 -14.28
N THR A 67 -67.23 -2.75 -13.36
CA THR A 67 -68.69 -2.56 -13.41
C THR A 67 -69.06 -1.19 -12.83
N LYS A 68 -69.80 -0.41 -13.62
CA LYS A 68 -70.44 0.88 -13.28
C LYS A 68 -71.84 0.63 -12.71
N LEU A 69 -72.25 1.42 -11.72
CA LEU A 69 -73.64 1.81 -11.41
C LEU A 69 -73.58 3.09 -10.56
N GLY A 70 -74.44 4.08 -10.82
CA GLY A 70 -74.27 5.46 -10.35
C GLY A 70 -75.42 6.08 -9.54
N ILE A 71 -75.04 7.18 -8.84
CA ILE A 71 -75.80 8.44 -8.53
C ILE A 71 -76.87 8.35 -7.40
N PRO A 72 -77.09 9.38 -6.51
CA PRO A 72 -76.72 10.82 -6.58
C PRO A 72 -76.01 11.50 -5.37
N LEU A 73 -75.29 12.56 -5.76
CA LEU A 73 -75.05 13.91 -5.18
C LEU A 73 -75.49 14.25 -3.73
N ALA A 74 -74.50 14.63 -2.91
CA ALA A 74 -74.64 15.58 -1.80
C ALA A 74 -73.50 16.62 -1.83
N ARG A 75 -73.82 17.89 -1.54
CA ARG A 75 -72.94 19.08 -1.54
C ARG A 75 -71.91 19.08 -0.38
N PRO A 76 -70.84 19.90 -0.46
CA PRO A 76 -69.54 19.62 0.17
C PRO A 76 -69.39 20.26 1.56
N PRO A 77 -68.47 19.75 2.39
CA PRO A 77 -67.83 20.58 3.39
C PRO A 77 -66.31 20.63 3.20
N GLY A 78 -65.76 21.83 3.33
CA GLY A 78 -64.39 22.04 3.81
C GLY A 78 -63.29 21.96 2.74
N THR A 79 -62.84 23.13 2.30
CA THR A 79 -61.49 23.34 1.80
C THR A 79 -60.48 22.84 2.84
N PHE A 80 -59.94 21.63 2.65
CA PHE A 80 -58.72 21.23 3.31
C PHE A 80 -57.57 22.09 2.77
N PRO A 81 -56.73 22.70 3.62
CA PRO A 81 -55.57 23.42 3.11
C PRO A 81 -54.71 22.42 2.35
N ARG A 82 -54.43 22.72 1.08
CA ARG A 82 -53.34 22.08 0.34
C ARG A 82 -52.11 22.18 1.23
N ARG A 83 -51.72 21.07 1.86
CA ARG A 83 -50.34 20.91 2.31
C ARG A 83 -49.51 21.01 1.04
N SER A 84 -48.90 22.18 0.87
CA SER A 84 -47.76 22.36 0.00
C SER A 84 -46.86 21.15 0.24
N LEU A 85 -46.73 20.29 -0.78
CA LEU A 85 -45.55 19.45 -0.88
C LEU A 85 -44.42 20.45 -1.09
N THR A 86 -43.89 20.98 0.01
CA THR A 86 -42.57 21.58 0.00
C THR A 86 -41.69 20.48 -0.54
N SER A 87 -41.31 20.64 -1.81
CA SER A 87 -40.12 20.05 -2.36
C SER A 87 -39.07 20.22 -1.27
N ILE A 88 -38.71 19.11 -0.63
CA ILE A 88 -37.48 19.06 0.13
C ILE A 88 -36.43 19.14 -0.98
N SER A 89 -36.14 20.38 -1.40
CA SER A 89 -34.87 20.70 -2.01
C SER A 89 -33.88 20.20 -0.99
N ALA A 90 -33.31 19.02 -1.24
CA ALA A 90 -32.13 18.59 -0.52
C ALA A 90 -31.21 19.79 -0.62
N MET A 91 -31.01 20.50 0.50
CA MET A 91 -30.08 21.62 0.57
C MET A 91 -28.77 21.04 0.07
N ALA A 92 -28.46 21.27 -1.21
CA ALA A 92 -27.20 20.89 -1.79
C ALA A 92 -26.18 21.52 -0.84
N SER A 93 -25.45 20.70 -0.10
CA SER A 93 -24.61 21.24 0.95
C SER A 93 -23.69 22.26 0.29
N ALA A 94 -23.59 23.47 0.86
CA ALA A 94 -22.86 24.61 0.31
C ALA A 94 -21.32 24.40 0.23
N TYR A 95 -20.89 23.15 0.32
CA TYR A 95 -19.51 22.73 0.20
C TYR A 95 -19.25 22.49 -1.28
N ASN A 96 -18.12 22.99 -1.79
CA ASN A 96 -17.67 22.77 -3.16
C ASN A 96 -16.48 21.79 -3.11
N PRO A 97 -16.69 20.45 -3.11
CA PRO A 97 -15.58 19.51 -2.90
C PRO A 97 -14.58 19.52 -4.05
N GLU A 98 -15.02 19.88 -5.25
CA GLU A 98 -14.18 20.06 -6.43
C GLU A 98 -13.17 21.20 -6.25
N GLU A 99 -13.53 22.25 -5.49
CA GLU A 99 -12.65 23.39 -5.20
C GLU A 99 -11.59 23.04 -4.14
N ALA A 100 -11.73 21.92 -3.42
CA ALA A 100 -10.76 21.51 -2.40
C ALA A 100 -9.41 21.09 -2.99
N ARG A 101 -9.31 20.95 -4.32
CA ARG A 101 -8.09 20.59 -5.04
C ARG A 101 -7.97 21.47 -6.27
N PHE A 102 -6.80 22.07 -6.48
CA PHE A 102 -6.52 22.86 -7.67
C PHE A 102 -5.24 22.41 -8.37
N PRO A 103 -5.29 22.00 -9.66
CA PRO A 103 -6.51 21.79 -10.46
C PRO A 103 -7.44 20.71 -9.85
N PRO A 104 -8.67 20.50 -10.37
CA PRO A 104 -9.56 19.44 -9.90
C PRO A 104 -8.94 18.04 -9.99
N ALA A 105 -9.47 17.08 -9.22
CA ALA A 105 -8.95 15.72 -9.26
C ALA A 105 -9.18 15.07 -10.64
N LEU A 106 -8.19 14.34 -11.15
CA LEU A 106 -8.37 13.53 -12.35
C LEU A 106 -9.21 12.30 -12.01
N LEU A 107 -10.05 11.90 -12.96
CA LEU A 107 -10.58 10.55 -12.94
C LEU A 107 -9.40 9.58 -13.00
N PRO A 108 -9.31 8.60 -12.07
CA PRO A 108 -8.26 7.61 -12.11
C PRO A 108 -8.36 6.84 -13.44
N PRO A 109 -7.24 6.60 -14.14
CA PRO A 109 -7.28 5.78 -15.34
C PRO A 109 -7.81 4.39 -14.99
N VAL A 110 -8.62 3.81 -15.87
CA VAL A 110 -9.04 2.41 -15.72
C VAL A 110 -7.77 1.57 -15.83
N PRO A 111 -7.37 0.86 -14.76
CA PRO A 111 -6.18 0.05 -14.81
C PRO A 111 -6.42 -1.11 -15.80
N LEU A 112 -5.39 -1.48 -16.57
CA LEU A 112 -5.52 -2.55 -17.57
C LEU A 112 -5.82 -3.92 -16.92
N VAL A 113 -5.49 -4.05 -15.63
CA VAL A 113 -5.77 -5.21 -14.80
C VAL A 113 -6.53 -4.81 -13.53
N SER A 114 -7.47 -5.64 -13.09
CA SER A 114 -8.20 -5.45 -11.83
C SER A 114 -7.48 -6.07 -10.62
N LYS A 115 -6.69 -7.12 -10.87
CA LYS A 115 -5.87 -7.83 -9.88
C LYS A 115 -4.49 -8.10 -10.46
N PHE A 116 -3.47 -7.99 -9.63
CA PHE A 116 -2.10 -8.38 -9.98
C PHE A 116 -1.30 -8.71 -8.72
N LYS A 117 -0.16 -9.39 -8.87
CA LYS A 117 0.76 -9.63 -7.75
C LYS A 117 1.86 -8.57 -7.70
N ILE A 118 2.07 -8.01 -6.53
CA ILE A 118 3.23 -7.16 -6.20
C ILE A 118 4.22 -7.94 -5.34
N ALA A 119 5.51 -7.75 -5.58
CA ALA A 119 6.56 -8.23 -4.69
C ALA A 119 7.33 -7.08 -4.03
N LEU A 120 7.60 -7.22 -2.74
CA LEU A 120 8.49 -6.34 -1.97
C LEU A 120 9.74 -7.12 -1.61
N CYS A 121 10.88 -6.72 -2.18
CA CYS A 121 12.16 -7.39 -2.00
C CYS A 121 12.98 -6.69 -0.91
N GLN A 122 12.87 -7.15 0.33
CA GLN A 122 13.68 -6.66 1.44
C GLN A 122 15.09 -7.24 1.36
N LEU A 123 16.03 -6.46 0.82
CA LEU A 123 17.39 -6.92 0.52
C LEU A 123 18.37 -6.62 1.64
N SER A 124 19.27 -7.55 1.92
CA SER A 124 20.51 -7.29 2.65
C SER A 124 21.48 -6.51 1.76
N VAL A 125 21.92 -5.35 2.22
CA VAL A 125 22.80 -4.45 1.47
C VAL A 125 24.21 -4.52 2.03
N THR A 126 25.21 -4.62 1.14
CA THR A 126 26.63 -4.70 1.52
C THR A 126 27.44 -3.53 0.94
N ALA A 127 28.72 -3.45 1.27
CA ALA A 127 29.64 -2.49 0.62
C ALA A 127 30.05 -2.91 -0.81
N ASP A 128 29.79 -4.15 -1.24
CA ASP A 128 30.10 -4.59 -2.60
C ASP A 128 28.93 -4.30 -3.54
N LYS A 129 29.07 -3.24 -4.36
CA LYS A 129 28.05 -2.84 -5.34
C LYS A 129 27.71 -3.97 -6.32
N LYS A 130 28.71 -4.71 -6.82
CA LYS A 130 28.49 -5.78 -7.80
C LYS A 130 27.69 -6.92 -7.17
N ARG A 131 28.01 -7.27 -5.92
CA ARG A 131 27.24 -8.24 -5.13
C ARG A 131 25.81 -7.77 -4.92
N ASN A 132 25.59 -6.51 -4.56
CA ASN A 132 24.25 -5.96 -4.37
C ASN A 132 23.41 -6.02 -5.65
N ILE A 133 23.99 -5.66 -6.81
CA ILE A 133 23.33 -5.74 -8.13
C ILE A 133 22.96 -7.17 -8.49
N ALA A 134 23.89 -8.12 -8.35
CA ALA A 134 23.61 -9.53 -8.62
C ALA A 134 22.52 -10.08 -7.70
N HIS A 135 22.54 -9.70 -6.42
CA HIS A 135 21.56 -10.13 -5.43
C HIS A 135 20.17 -9.53 -5.66
N ALA A 136 20.09 -8.24 -6.02
CA ALA A 136 18.84 -7.61 -6.40
C ALA A 136 18.23 -8.26 -7.64
N ARG A 137 19.05 -8.59 -8.65
CA ARG A 137 18.61 -9.34 -9.85
C ARG A 137 18.01 -10.68 -9.46
N TRP A 138 18.71 -11.46 -8.64
CA TRP A 138 18.21 -12.74 -8.14
C TRP A 138 16.86 -12.56 -7.42
N ALA A 139 16.73 -11.57 -6.54
CA ALA A 139 15.46 -11.34 -5.83
C ALA A 139 14.30 -10.97 -6.78
N ILE A 140 14.57 -10.18 -7.81
CA ILE A 140 13.60 -9.85 -8.86
C ILE A 140 13.17 -11.11 -9.61
N GLU A 141 14.12 -11.96 -10.01
CA GLU A 141 13.83 -13.23 -10.71
C GLU A 141 12.97 -14.17 -9.83
N GLN A 142 13.29 -14.27 -8.54
CA GLN A 142 12.51 -15.07 -7.59
C GLN A 142 11.09 -14.52 -7.39
N ALA A 143 10.92 -13.20 -7.39
CA ALA A 143 9.61 -12.56 -7.34
C ALA A 143 8.79 -12.84 -8.61
N ALA A 144 9.41 -12.70 -9.79
CA ALA A 144 8.78 -12.98 -11.08
C ALA A 144 8.37 -14.45 -11.20
N ALA A 145 9.21 -15.38 -10.74
CA ALA A 145 8.90 -16.82 -10.69
C ALA A 145 7.67 -17.14 -9.82
N LYS A 146 7.36 -16.30 -8.82
CA LYS A 146 6.15 -16.40 -7.98
C LYS A 146 4.92 -15.68 -8.60
N GLY A 147 5.07 -15.16 -9.81
CA GLY A 147 4.03 -14.49 -10.58
C GLY A 147 3.87 -13.00 -10.28
N ALA A 148 4.86 -12.35 -9.66
CA ALA A 148 4.82 -10.89 -9.47
C ALA A 148 4.82 -10.18 -10.82
N GLN A 149 3.91 -9.23 -11.00
CA GLN A 149 3.83 -8.35 -12.18
C GLN A 149 4.45 -6.97 -11.89
N LEU A 150 4.54 -6.60 -10.61
CA LEU A 150 5.30 -5.45 -10.14
C LEU A 150 6.28 -5.87 -9.05
N VAL A 151 7.54 -5.41 -9.14
CA VAL A 151 8.55 -5.56 -8.08
C VAL A 151 8.92 -4.19 -7.53
N LEU A 152 9.00 -4.07 -6.21
CA LEU A 152 9.51 -2.92 -5.48
C LEU A 152 10.81 -3.30 -4.76
N LEU A 153 11.89 -2.58 -5.06
CA LEU A 153 13.17 -2.66 -4.35
C LEU A 153 13.27 -1.60 -3.24
N PRO A 154 14.24 -1.72 -2.30
CA PRO A 154 14.36 -0.79 -1.19
C PRO A 154 15.17 0.49 -1.51
N GLU A 155 15.20 1.44 -0.59
CA GLU A 155 16.01 2.66 -0.72
C GLU A 155 17.52 2.35 -0.64
N ILE A 156 18.32 2.98 -1.51
CA ILE A 156 19.78 2.87 -1.60
C ILE A 156 20.24 1.42 -1.50
N TRP A 157 19.69 0.57 -2.38
CA TRP A 157 19.91 -0.87 -2.30
C TRP A 157 21.27 -1.30 -2.89
N ASN A 158 21.89 -0.45 -3.71
CA ASN A 158 23.15 -0.77 -4.41
C ASN A 158 24.41 -0.41 -3.59
N SER A 159 24.28 0.24 -2.42
CA SER A 159 25.42 0.72 -1.63
C SER A 159 25.08 0.93 -0.15
N PRO A 160 26.07 1.06 0.76
CA PRO A 160 25.81 1.48 2.12
C PRO A 160 25.12 2.86 2.21
N TYR A 161 24.19 3.01 3.14
CA TYR A 161 23.49 4.28 3.37
C TYR A 161 24.31 5.21 4.25
N SER A 162 25.20 6.00 3.65
CA SER A 162 25.97 7.03 4.35
C SER A 162 26.41 8.16 3.42
N ASN A 163 26.60 9.36 3.99
CA ASN A 163 27.09 10.54 3.27
C ASN A 163 28.42 10.30 2.56
N ASP A 164 29.34 9.55 3.19
CA ASP A 164 30.65 9.24 2.60
C ASP A 164 30.55 8.25 1.42
N SER A 165 29.52 7.39 1.42
CA SER A 165 29.30 6.42 0.34
C SER A 165 28.65 7.05 -0.88
N PHE A 166 27.69 7.96 -0.71
CA PHE A 166 26.90 8.45 -1.86
C PHE A 166 27.75 8.93 -3.05
N PRO A 167 28.82 9.73 -2.89
CA PRO A 167 29.63 10.17 -4.03
C PRO A 167 30.40 9.04 -4.73
N ILE A 168 30.85 8.04 -3.96
CA ILE A 168 31.66 6.91 -4.46
C ILE A 168 30.77 5.92 -5.23
N TYR A 169 29.55 5.71 -4.74
CA TYR A 169 28.63 4.73 -5.31
C TYR A 169 27.65 5.33 -6.31
N ALA A 170 27.65 6.65 -6.50
CA ALA A 170 26.76 7.30 -7.45
C ALA A 170 26.98 6.86 -8.89
N GLU A 171 25.87 6.65 -9.59
CA GLU A 171 25.83 6.25 -11.00
C GLU A 171 25.33 7.41 -11.87
N ASP A 172 25.94 7.58 -13.03
CA ASP A 172 25.46 8.55 -14.03
C ASP A 172 24.48 7.85 -14.98
N ILE A 173 23.20 7.96 -14.64
CA ILE A 173 22.10 7.31 -15.35
C ILE A 173 22.03 7.77 -16.81
N GLU A 174 22.35 9.04 -17.09
CA GLU A 174 22.26 9.59 -18.45
C GLU A 174 23.44 9.13 -19.32
N ALA A 175 24.61 8.92 -18.72
CA ALA A 175 25.75 8.34 -19.43
C ALA A 175 25.55 6.86 -19.82
N GLY A 176 24.73 6.13 -19.05
CA GLY A 176 24.36 4.74 -19.34
C GLY A 176 25.52 3.74 -19.28
N GLY A 177 25.25 2.48 -19.68
CA GLY A 177 26.25 1.41 -19.73
C GLY A 177 26.96 1.18 -18.39
N ASP A 178 28.29 1.12 -18.41
CA ASP A 178 29.13 0.90 -17.22
C ASP A 178 29.08 2.04 -16.20
N ALA A 179 28.61 3.25 -16.60
CA ALA A 179 28.38 4.36 -15.68
C ALA A 179 27.09 4.20 -14.86
N ALA A 180 26.19 3.32 -15.29
CA ALA A 180 24.91 3.03 -14.63
C ALA A 180 24.57 1.52 -14.63
N PRO A 181 25.39 0.67 -14.00
CA PRO A 181 25.19 -0.78 -13.98
C PRO A 181 23.90 -1.19 -13.24
N SER A 182 23.50 -0.46 -12.20
CA SER A 182 22.24 -0.74 -11.47
C SER A 182 21.04 -0.43 -12.37
N TYR A 183 21.05 0.72 -13.05
CA TYR A 183 20.03 1.09 -14.03
C TYR A 183 19.92 0.06 -15.16
N SER A 184 21.06 -0.32 -15.74
CA SER A 184 21.13 -1.25 -16.88
C SER A 184 20.58 -2.63 -16.50
N MET A 185 20.94 -3.14 -15.32
CA MET A 185 20.41 -4.39 -14.78
C MET A 185 18.89 -4.32 -14.61
N LEU A 186 18.35 -3.25 -14.04
CA LEU A 186 16.91 -3.11 -13.82
C LEU A 186 16.12 -3.05 -15.13
N SER A 187 16.60 -2.28 -16.12
CA SER A 187 16.00 -2.21 -17.46
C SER A 187 15.98 -3.59 -18.14
N GLU A 188 17.11 -4.32 -18.08
CA GLU A 188 17.23 -5.65 -18.67
C GLU A 188 16.33 -6.68 -17.96
N ALA A 189 16.29 -6.66 -16.62
CA ALA A 189 15.45 -7.54 -15.82
C ALA A 189 13.96 -7.30 -16.10
N ALA A 190 13.52 -6.04 -16.17
CA ALA A 190 12.14 -5.69 -16.49
C ALA A 190 11.72 -6.23 -17.86
N ARG A 191 12.57 -6.04 -18.88
CA ARG A 191 12.34 -6.54 -20.25
C ARG A 191 12.33 -8.06 -20.35
N SER A 192 13.30 -8.73 -19.73
CA SER A 192 13.45 -10.19 -19.83
C SER A 192 12.33 -10.93 -19.10
N LEU A 193 11.90 -10.42 -17.94
CA LEU A 193 10.85 -11.01 -17.12
C LEU A 193 9.45 -10.50 -17.48
N ARG A 194 9.35 -9.42 -18.29
CA ARG A 194 8.11 -8.76 -18.69
C ARG A 194 7.28 -8.28 -17.50
N ILE A 195 7.94 -7.61 -16.56
CA ILE A 195 7.32 -7.06 -15.33
C ILE A 195 7.65 -5.58 -15.18
N THR A 196 6.81 -4.86 -14.44
CA THR A 196 7.11 -3.49 -13.99
C THR A 196 8.07 -3.55 -12.80
N ILE A 197 9.10 -2.71 -12.81
CA ILE A 197 10.04 -2.61 -11.68
C ILE A 197 10.07 -1.17 -11.17
N VAL A 198 9.65 -0.99 -9.92
CA VAL A 198 9.98 0.21 -9.14
C VAL A 198 11.33 -0.07 -8.48
N GLY A 199 12.38 0.45 -9.10
CA GLY A 199 13.78 0.08 -8.87
C GLY A 199 14.39 0.53 -7.55
N GLY A 200 13.58 0.72 -6.51
CA GLY A 200 14.06 1.18 -5.22
C GLY A 200 14.70 2.55 -5.36
N SER A 201 15.81 2.80 -4.69
CA SER A 201 16.65 3.94 -5.08
C SER A 201 18.13 3.64 -5.06
N ILE A 202 18.89 4.47 -5.78
CA ILE A 202 20.36 4.48 -5.82
C ILE A 202 20.87 5.93 -5.70
N PRO A 203 22.12 6.15 -5.29
CA PRO A 203 22.76 7.45 -5.47
C PRO A 203 22.94 7.71 -6.96
N GLU A 204 22.40 8.81 -7.47
CA GLU A 204 22.55 9.26 -8.86
C GLU A 204 23.52 10.43 -8.91
N ARG A 205 24.41 10.43 -9.90
CA ARG A 205 25.24 11.58 -10.27
C ARG A 205 24.62 12.27 -11.49
N SER A 206 24.52 13.59 -11.42
CA SER A 206 24.01 14.41 -12.52
C SER A 206 24.75 15.75 -12.50
N GLY A 207 25.83 15.83 -13.27
CA GLY A 207 26.79 16.94 -13.19
C GLY A 207 27.52 16.94 -11.85
N ASP A 208 27.55 18.09 -11.19
CA ASP A 208 28.16 18.31 -9.87
C ASP A 208 27.29 17.84 -8.69
N LYS A 209 26.03 17.47 -8.98
CA LYS A 209 25.03 17.13 -7.95
C LYS A 209 24.85 15.63 -7.81
N LEU A 210 24.49 15.25 -6.59
CA LEU A 210 24.10 13.90 -6.23
C LEU A 210 22.63 13.88 -5.81
N TYR A 211 21.93 12.80 -6.13
CA TYR A 211 20.51 12.63 -5.80
C TYR A 211 20.26 11.24 -5.23
N ASN A 212 19.21 11.07 -4.44
CA ASN A 212 18.66 9.76 -4.08
C ASN A 212 17.50 9.47 -5.06
N THR A 213 17.69 8.51 -5.94
CA THR A 213 16.90 8.41 -7.17
C THR A 213 16.29 7.03 -7.36
N CYS A 214 14.98 7.00 -7.57
CA CYS A 214 14.19 5.83 -7.93
C CYS A 214 13.85 5.84 -9.43
N CYS A 215 14.31 4.82 -10.16
CA CYS A 215 13.95 4.60 -11.56
C CYS A 215 12.80 3.59 -11.65
N ILE A 216 11.84 3.86 -12.53
CA ILE A 216 10.67 2.99 -12.75
C ILE A 216 10.72 2.49 -14.19
N PHE A 217 10.75 1.17 -14.34
CA PHE A 217 10.85 0.49 -15.62
C PHE A 217 9.56 -0.22 -15.97
N ASP A 218 9.15 -0.12 -17.24
CA ASP A 218 8.04 -0.89 -17.77
C ASP A 218 8.49 -2.30 -18.19
N LYS A 219 7.53 -3.17 -18.50
CA LYS A 219 7.75 -4.57 -18.91
C LYS A 219 8.59 -4.75 -20.18
N ASP A 220 8.79 -3.69 -20.98
CA ASP A 220 9.65 -3.69 -22.16
C ASP A 220 11.09 -3.22 -21.85
N GLY A 221 11.37 -2.86 -20.60
CA GLY A 221 12.64 -2.31 -20.13
C GLY A 221 12.78 -0.80 -20.29
N SER A 222 11.77 -0.10 -20.83
CA SER A 222 11.81 1.35 -20.97
C SER A 222 11.69 2.06 -19.62
N LEU A 223 12.41 3.17 -19.46
CA LEU A 223 12.29 4.04 -18.29
C LEU A 223 11.01 4.87 -18.38
N LYS A 224 10.07 4.64 -17.46
CA LYS A 224 8.79 5.37 -17.37
C LYS A 224 8.88 6.65 -16.56
N GLY A 225 9.82 6.69 -15.63
CA GLY A 225 10.03 7.85 -14.79
C GLY A 225 11.25 7.69 -13.89
N LYS A 226 11.75 8.84 -13.45
CA LYS A 226 12.86 8.96 -12.51
C LYS A 226 12.41 9.90 -11.39
N HIS A 227 12.32 9.37 -10.18
CA HIS A 227 11.94 10.14 -9.00
C HIS A 227 13.18 10.43 -8.16
N ARG A 228 13.56 11.70 -8.07
CA ARG A 228 14.57 12.18 -7.13
C ARG A 228 13.87 12.56 -5.82
N LYS A 229 14.32 12.01 -4.69
CA LYS A 229 13.76 12.24 -3.36
C LYS A 229 13.53 13.73 -3.10
N LEU A 230 12.31 14.11 -2.78
CA LEU A 230 11.93 15.53 -2.64
C LEU A 230 12.31 16.06 -1.27
N HIS A 231 12.04 15.27 -0.23
CA HIS A 231 12.29 15.65 1.15
C HIS A 231 13.51 14.90 1.67
N LEU A 232 14.64 15.59 1.77
CA LEU A 232 15.87 15.01 2.29
C LEU A 232 15.76 14.72 3.80
N PHE A 233 16.36 13.62 4.22
CA PHE A 233 16.35 13.16 5.61
C PHE A 233 17.36 13.95 6.46
N ASP A 234 16.91 15.12 6.91
CA ASP A 234 17.64 15.98 7.83
C ASP A 234 16.97 15.94 9.20
N ILE A 235 17.51 15.11 10.09
CA ILE A 235 17.04 14.98 11.47
C ILE A 235 18.19 15.11 12.47
N ASP A 236 17.84 15.63 13.63
CA ASP A 236 18.70 15.67 14.80
C ASP A 236 17.87 15.31 16.02
N ILE A 237 18.02 14.07 16.49
CA ILE A 237 17.36 13.55 17.68
C ILE A 237 18.46 13.33 18.73
N PRO A 238 18.64 14.28 19.67
CA PRO A 238 19.72 14.24 20.65
C PRO A 238 19.82 12.88 21.36
N GLY A 239 21.03 12.32 21.37
CA GLY A 239 21.33 11.04 22.02
C GLY A 239 20.78 9.79 21.30
N LYS A 240 20.16 9.93 20.11
CA LYS A 240 19.63 8.78 19.36
C LYS A 240 20.16 8.71 17.92
N ILE A 241 19.87 9.73 17.11
CA ILE A 241 20.29 9.75 15.72
C ILE A 241 20.38 11.18 15.18
N THR A 242 21.48 11.48 14.53
CA THR A 242 21.67 12.71 13.76
C THR A 242 22.08 12.29 12.36
N PHE A 243 21.29 12.67 11.35
CA PHE A 243 21.59 12.41 9.95
C PHE A 243 21.15 13.61 9.12
N LYS A 244 22.02 14.07 8.22
CA LYS A 244 21.73 15.16 7.30
C LYS A 244 22.08 14.72 5.89
N GLU A 245 21.10 14.23 5.14
CA GLU A 245 21.26 13.86 3.73
C GLU A 245 21.69 15.07 2.89
N SER A 246 21.19 16.28 3.23
CA SER A 246 21.47 17.52 2.49
C SER A 246 22.92 17.97 2.49
N LYS A 247 23.78 17.37 3.33
CA LYS A 247 25.23 17.60 3.28
C LYS A 247 25.85 17.11 1.97
N THR A 248 25.23 16.11 1.34
CA THR A 248 25.80 15.41 0.18
C THR A 248 24.82 15.32 -0.98
N LEU A 249 23.54 15.12 -0.68
CA LEU A 249 22.49 14.94 -1.67
C LEU A 249 21.72 16.24 -1.93
N THR A 250 21.21 16.36 -3.14
CA THR A 250 20.34 17.44 -3.60
C THR A 250 18.90 16.93 -3.66
N ALA A 251 17.95 17.77 -3.25
CA ALA A 251 16.52 17.46 -3.36
C ALA A 251 16.07 17.41 -4.82
N GLY A 252 15.12 16.52 -5.12
CA GLY A 252 14.37 16.53 -6.36
C GLY A 252 13.47 17.77 -6.48
N GLN A 253 13.01 18.04 -7.70
CA GLN A 253 12.18 19.22 -7.99
C GLN A 253 10.80 18.86 -8.57
N GLN A 254 10.53 17.57 -8.78
CA GLN A 254 9.34 17.10 -9.50
C GLN A 254 8.72 15.90 -8.79
N SER A 255 7.40 15.94 -8.60
CA SER A 255 6.65 14.78 -8.14
C SER A 255 6.54 13.78 -9.29
N THR A 256 6.57 12.48 -8.98
CA THR A 256 6.66 11.44 -10.02
C THR A 256 5.46 10.52 -9.94
N ILE A 257 4.69 10.53 -11.03
CA ILE A 257 3.55 9.64 -11.24
C ILE A 257 3.73 9.00 -12.61
N VAL A 258 3.54 7.70 -12.68
CA VAL A 258 3.73 6.93 -13.93
C VAL A 258 2.53 6.03 -14.20
N ASP A 259 2.18 5.91 -15.48
CA ASP A 259 1.19 4.96 -15.96
C ASP A 259 1.88 3.69 -16.41
N THR A 260 1.41 2.56 -15.86
CA THR A 260 1.93 1.22 -16.13
C THR A 260 0.75 0.27 -16.36
N ASP A 261 1.03 -0.94 -16.82
CA ASP A 261 -0.02 -1.96 -17.01
C ASP A 261 -0.75 -2.34 -15.71
N VAL A 262 -0.06 -2.23 -14.57
CA VAL A 262 -0.64 -2.50 -13.25
C VAL A 262 -1.34 -1.27 -12.65
N GLY A 263 -1.51 -0.20 -13.42
CA GLY A 263 -2.19 1.03 -13.01
C GLY A 263 -1.25 2.22 -12.82
N ARG A 264 -1.81 3.30 -12.27
CA ARG A 264 -1.11 4.56 -12.03
C ARG A 264 -0.45 4.57 -10.67
N ILE A 265 0.87 4.81 -10.65
CA ILE A 265 1.72 4.67 -9.47
C ILE A 265 2.32 6.03 -9.11
N GLY A 266 2.12 6.48 -7.87
CA GLY A 266 2.83 7.60 -7.28
C GLY A 266 4.09 7.13 -6.55
N ILE A 267 5.21 7.85 -6.73
CA ILE A 267 6.51 7.46 -6.18
C ILE A 267 6.96 8.47 -5.13
N GLY A 268 7.37 7.98 -3.96
CA GLY A 268 8.12 8.77 -2.98
C GLY A 268 9.27 7.95 -2.42
N ILE A 269 10.27 8.56 -1.81
CA ILE A 269 11.36 7.82 -1.16
C ILE A 269 11.39 8.18 0.33
N CYS A 270 11.25 7.15 1.16
CA CYS A 270 11.48 7.17 2.61
C CYS A 270 10.83 8.35 3.32
N TYR A 271 11.59 9.43 3.55
CA TYR A 271 11.15 10.62 4.26
C TYR A 271 9.98 11.34 3.59
N ASP A 272 9.82 11.18 2.27
CA ASP A 272 8.65 11.67 1.52
C ASP A 272 7.32 11.18 2.10
N ILE A 273 7.29 9.99 2.72
CA ILE A 273 6.08 9.46 3.35
C ILE A 273 5.59 10.35 4.50
N ARG A 274 6.43 11.19 5.11
CA ARG A 274 6.01 12.09 6.20
C ARG A 274 5.18 13.28 5.72
N PHE A 275 5.24 13.61 4.44
CA PHE A 275 4.59 14.77 3.83
C PHE A 275 3.31 14.31 3.15
N GLN A 276 2.20 14.46 3.87
CA GLN A 276 0.90 13.96 3.45
C GLN A 276 0.41 14.62 2.14
N GLU A 277 0.83 15.87 1.91
CA GLU A 277 0.49 16.69 0.74
C GLU A 277 0.89 15.99 -0.56
N LEU A 278 2.05 15.33 -0.55
CA LEU A 278 2.54 14.59 -1.70
C LEU A 278 1.62 13.41 -2.05
N ALA A 279 1.15 12.66 -1.04
CA ALA A 279 0.20 11.57 -1.25
C ALA A 279 -1.17 12.09 -1.69
N MET A 280 -1.62 13.24 -1.17
CA MET A 280 -2.86 13.87 -1.65
C MET A 280 -2.74 14.32 -3.12
N ILE A 281 -1.58 14.84 -3.55
CA ILE A 281 -1.31 15.18 -4.95
C ILE A 281 -1.37 13.93 -5.82
N TYR A 282 -0.75 12.82 -5.40
CA TYR A 282 -0.84 11.57 -6.16
C TYR A 282 -2.28 11.04 -6.24
N ALA A 283 -3.04 11.12 -5.15
CA ALA A 283 -4.45 10.77 -5.15
C ALA A 283 -5.29 11.67 -6.09
N SER A 284 -5.04 12.99 -6.10
CA SER A 284 -5.73 13.94 -6.98
C SER A 284 -5.32 13.80 -8.44
N ARG A 285 -4.18 13.17 -8.72
CA ARG A 285 -3.76 12.79 -10.07
C ARG A 285 -4.22 11.38 -10.46
N GLY A 286 -5.06 10.74 -9.66
CA GLY A 286 -5.68 9.46 -9.99
C GLY A 286 -4.78 8.24 -9.76
N ALA A 287 -3.75 8.35 -8.91
CA ALA A 287 -2.99 7.17 -8.49
C ALA A 287 -3.91 6.12 -7.86
N GLN A 288 -3.50 4.85 -7.96
CA GLN A 288 -4.13 3.70 -7.32
C GLN A 288 -3.21 3.07 -6.26
N LEU A 289 -1.90 3.17 -6.52
CA LEU A 289 -0.83 2.64 -5.68
C LEU A 289 0.20 3.73 -5.42
N LEU A 290 0.67 3.83 -4.18
CA LEU A 290 1.86 4.60 -3.82
C LEU A 290 2.99 3.63 -3.47
N CYS A 291 4.16 3.84 -4.04
CA CYS A 291 5.37 3.07 -3.73
C CYS A 291 6.39 3.95 -3.01
N TYR A 292 6.85 3.47 -1.85
CA TYR A 292 7.87 4.11 -1.02
C TYR A 292 9.03 3.16 -0.73
N PRO A 293 10.07 3.10 -1.58
CA PRO A 293 11.37 2.61 -1.14
C PRO A 293 11.82 3.41 0.07
N GLY A 294 12.22 2.77 1.17
CA GLY A 294 12.65 3.53 2.35
C GLY A 294 13.36 2.73 3.44
N ALA A 295 14.37 3.34 4.04
CA ALA A 295 15.13 2.79 5.16
C ALA A 295 14.88 3.63 6.42
N PHE A 296 13.81 3.35 7.18
CA PHE A 296 13.64 3.95 8.51
C PHE A 296 14.66 3.33 9.48
N ASN A 297 15.11 4.10 10.47
CA ASN A 297 16.04 3.62 11.49
C ASN A 297 15.33 3.02 12.71
N MET A 298 16.10 2.42 13.61
CA MET A 298 15.63 1.82 14.86
C MET A 298 14.93 2.77 15.85
N THR A 299 15.09 4.09 15.69
CA THR A 299 14.38 5.08 16.54
C THR A 299 13.01 5.42 15.97
N THR A 300 12.95 5.69 14.68
CA THR A 300 11.72 6.19 14.01
C THR A 300 10.85 5.06 13.46
N GLY A 301 11.44 3.92 13.09
CA GLY A 301 10.77 2.75 12.55
C GLY A 301 9.65 2.22 13.45
N PRO A 302 9.95 1.85 14.72
CA PRO A 302 8.95 1.28 15.63
C PRO A 302 7.72 2.17 15.86
N LEU A 303 7.88 3.50 15.77
CA LEU A 303 6.82 4.47 16.06
C LEU A 303 6.06 4.90 14.81
N HIS A 304 6.77 5.08 13.70
CA HIS A 304 6.24 5.81 12.55
C HIS A 304 6.10 4.98 11.29
N TRP A 305 6.84 3.87 11.13
CA TRP A 305 6.86 3.13 9.87
C TRP A 305 5.47 2.61 9.51
N GLU A 306 4.83 1.84 10.40
CA GLU A 306 3.46 1.33 10.20
C GLU A 306 2.39 2.43 10.22
N LEU A 307 2.52 3.37 11.15
CA LEU A 307 1.55 4.46 11.28
C LEU A 307 1.44 5.28 9.99
N LEU A 308 2.56 5.69 9.43
CA LEU A 308 2.57 6.58 8.26
C LEU A 308 2.03 5.88 7.02
N GLN A 309 2.44 4.64 6.74
CA GLN A 309 1.91 3.90 5.59
C GLN A 309 0.40 3.69 5.67
N ARG A 310 -0.12 3.35 6.85
CA ARG A 310 -1.56 3.16 7.08
C ARG A 310 -2.33 4.47 6.94
N ALA A 311 -1.78 5.57 7.45
CA ALA A 311 -2.37 6.89 7.27
C ALA A 311 -2.43 7.29 5.79
N ARG A 312 -1.33 7.11 5.02
CA ARG A 312 -1.33 7.42 3.58
C ARG A 312 -2.37 6.60 2.81
N ALA A 313 -2.51 5.32 3.13
CA ALA A 313 -3.49 4.44 2.50
C ALA A 313 -4.93 4.83 2.85
N ALA A 314 -5.24 4.98 4.14
CA ALA A 314 -6.58 5.23 4.64
C ALA A 314 -7.13 6.61 4.26
N ASP A 315 -6.31 7.67 4.38
CA ASP A 315 -6.73 9.05 4.14
C ASP A 315 -6.92 9.36 2.65
N ASN A 316 -6.17 8.67 1.79
CA ASN A 316 -6.20 8.87 0.34
C ASN A 316 -6.97 7.79 -0.41
N GLN A 317 -7.39 6.71 0.26
CA GLN A 317 -8.09 5.56 -0.32
C GLN A 317 -7.28 4.97 -1.48
N LEU A 318 -6.03 4.59 -1.16
CA LEU A 318 -5.01 4.05 -2.07
C LEU A 318 -4.36 2.81 -1.47
N PHE A 319 -3.80 1.95 -2.32
CA PHE A 319 -2.80 1.00 -1.86
C PHE A 319 -1.48 1.72 -1.57
N VAL A 320 -0.74 1.24 -0.56
CA VAL A 320 0.59 1.74 -0.24
C VAL A 320 1.56 0.56 -0.08
N ALA A 321 2.63 0.57 -0.86
CA ALA A 321 3.71 -0.41 -0.79
C ALA A 321 4.98 0.27 -0.29
N THR A 322 5.60 -0.28 0.74
CA THR A 322 6.88 0.20 1.28
C THR A 322 7.91 -0.92 1.24
N CYS A 323 9.12 -0.63 0.81
CA CYS A 323 10.19 -1.62 0.76
C CYS A 323 11.46 -1.08 1.42
N SER A 324 11.94 -1.82 2.41
CA SER A 324 13.09 -1.46 3.24
C SER A 324 14.25 -2.43 3.04
N PRO A 325 15.51 -2.00 3.20
CA PRO A 325 16.61 -2.94 3.36
C PRO A 325 16.39 -3.83 4.59
N ALA A 326 16.96 -5.02 4.57
CA ALA A 326 17.07 -5.86 5.75
C ALA A 326 17.94 -5.18 6.82
N ARG A 327 17.68 -5.49 8.09
CA ARG A 327 18.42 -4.92 9.21
C ARG A 327 19.82 -5.51 9.28
N ASP A 328 20.81 -4.63 9.25
CA ASP A 328 22.20 -4.97 9.56
C ASP A 328 22.68 -4.12 10.75
N ALA A 329 23.01 -4.79 11.86
CA ALA A 329 23.50 -4.15 13.08
C ALA A 329 24.98 -3.73 12.96
N SER A 330 25.71 -4.24 11.97
CA SER A 330 27.10 -3.87 11.69
C SER A 330 27.21 -2.66 10.75
N ALA A 331 26.12 -2.30 10.06
CA ALA A 331 26.07 -1.12 9.20
C ALA A 331 26.05 0.18 10.00
N GLY A 332 26.65 1.24 9.45
CA GLY A 332 26.61 2.59 10.05
C GLY A 332 25.21 3.20 10.13
N TYR A 333 24.26 2.68 9.33
CA TYR A 333 22.84 3.01 9.41
C TYR A 333 22.02 1.72 9.52
N THR A 334 21.48 1.46 10.72
CA THR A 334 20.69 0.25 10.97
C THR A 334 19.23 0.45 10.56
N ALA A 335 18.84 -0.18 9.45
CA ALA A 335 17.47 -0.16 8.93
C ALA A 335 16.48 -0.93 9.84
N TRP A 336 15.24 -0.47 9.85
CA TRP A 336 14.14 -1.07 10.60
C TRP A 336 13.70 -2.40 9.97
N GLY A 337 13.66 -2.49 8.63
CA GLY A 337 13.07 -3.60 7.87
C GLY A 337 11.57 -3.41 7.69
N HIS A 338 10.81 -4.50 7.81
CA HIS A 338 9.34 -4.50 7.78
C HIS A 338 8.74 -3.92 6.49
N SER A 339 9.26 -4.31 5.34
CA SER A 339 8.64 -4.04 4.03
C SER A 339 7.18 -4.50 4.04
N THR A 340 6.25 -3.61 3.67
CA THR A 340 4.82 -3.79 3.96
C THR A 340 3.94 -3.32 2.80
N LEU A 341 2.89 -4.09 2.53
CA LEU A 341 1.77 -3.73 1.66
C LEU A 341 0.55 -3.41 2.52
N VAL A 342 -0.06 -2.25 2.27
CA VAL A 342 -1.24 -1.75 2.97
C VAL A 342 -2.37 -1.52 1.98
N GLY A 343 -3.57 -1.99 2.35
CA GLY A 343 -4.79 -1.82 1.58
C GLY A 343 -5.49 -0.47 1.83
N PRO A 344 -6.51 -0.14 1.03
CA PRO A 344 -7.15 1.18 1.04
C PRO A 344 -8.04 1.45 2.27
N PHE A 345 -8.28 0.45 3.13
CA PHE A 345 -8.90 0.66 4.45
C PHE A 345 -7.86 0.96 5.55
N GLY A 346 -6.56 0.96 5.21
CA GLY A 346 -5.47 1.10 6.16
C GLY A 346 -5.10 -0.21 6.85
N GLU A 347 -5.55 -1.35 6.32
CA GLU A 347 -5.22 -2.71 6.75
C GLU A 347 -3.85 -3.14 6.22
N VAL A 348 -3.03 -3.74 7.07
CA VAL A 348 -1.77 -4.36 6.63
C VAL A 348 -2.12 -5.69 5.96
N ILE A 349 -1.88 -5.78 4.65
CA ILE A 349 -2.14 -6.99 3.85
C ILE A 349 -0.99 -7.98 4.06
N ALA A 350 0.24 -7.50 3.97
CA ALA A 350 1.42 -8.30 4.30
C ALA A 350 2.57 -7.42 4.78
N THR A 351 3.42 -8.00 5.61
CA THR A 351 4.60 -7.34 6.17
C THR A 351 5.71 -8.37 6.37
N THR A 352 6.96 -7.97 6.15
CA THR A 352 8.13 -8.77 6.49
C THR A 352 8.55 -8.57 7.94
N GLY A 353 9.48 -9.41 8.41
CA GLY A 353 10.26 -9.13 9.62
C GLY A 353 11.38 -8.11 9.36
N HIS A 354 12.46 -8.20 10.13
CA HIS A 354 13.66 -7.38 9.92
C HIS A 354 14.76 -8.10 9.11
N GLU A 355 14.62 -9.40 8.88
CA GLU A 355 15.54 -10.21 8.08
C GLU A 355 15.27 -10.05 6.58
N GLU A 356 16.22 -10.46 5.75
CA GLU A 356 16.02 -10.52 4.30
C GLU A 356 14.82 -11.40 3.94
N ALA A 357 13.94 -10.87 3.08
CA ALA A 357 12.72 -11.56 2.68
C ALA A 357 12.17 -11.02 1.35
N ILE A 358 11.44 -11.87 0.64
CA ILE A 358 10.62 -11.47 -0.51
C ILE A 358 9.18 -11.85 -0.18
N VAL A 359 8.32 -10.85 -0.07
CA VAL A 359 6.87 -11.06 0.08
C VAL A 359 6.19 -10.79 -1.25
N VAL A 360 5.25 -11.66 -1.65
CA VAL A 360 4.51 -11.55 -2.91
C VAL A 360 3.02 -11.68 -2.60
N GLU A 361 2.26 -10.63 -2.86
CA GLU A 361 0.83 -10.56 -2.51
C GLU A 361 -0.01 -10.01 -3.65
N GLU A 362 -1.31 -10.34 -3.63
CA GLU A 362 -2.28 -9.82 -4.59
C GLU A 362 -2.75 -8.40 -4.19
N VAL A 363 -2.73 -7.50 -5.16
CA VAL A 363 -3.43 -6.22 -5.13
C VAL A 363 -4.74 -6.38 -5.88
N ASP A 364 -5.86 -6.07 -5.24
CA ASP A 364 -7.21 -6.12 -5.82
C ASP A 364 -7.82 -4.72 -5.84
N TYR A 365 -7.89 -4.11 -7.03
CA TYR A 365 -8.40 -2.76 -7.18
C TYR A 365 -9.91 -2.63 -6.99
N SER A 366 -10.68 -3.72 -6.96
CA SER A 366 -12.08 -3.66 -6.53
C SER A 366 -12.23 -3.13 -5.09
N LEU A 367 -11.20 -3.29 -4.25
CA LEU A 367 -11.17 -2.73 -2.90
C LEU A 367 -11.08 -1.20 -2.89
N LEU A 368 -10.48 -0.57 -3.90
CA LEU A 368 -10.47 0.90 -4.03
C LEU A 368 -11.88 1.43 -4.31
N GLU A 369 -12.60 0.78 -5.22
CA GLU A 369 -13.97 1.13 -5.57
C GLU A 369 -14.88 0.96 -4.35
N LEU A 370 -14.83 -0.21 -3.71
CA LEU A 370 -15.59 -0.49 -2.50
C LEU A 370 -15.32 0.55 -1.39
N ARG A 371 -14.04 0.88 -1.17
CA ARG A 371 -13.63 1.87 -0.17
C ARG A 371 -14.20 3.26 -0.47
N ARG A 372 -14.13 3.69 -1.73
CA ARG A 372 -14.60 5.02 -2.18
C ARG A 372 -16.12 5.12 -2.18
N SER A 373 -16.83 4.04 -2.48
CA SER A 373 -18.30 3.98 -2.37
C SER A 373 -18.77 4.01 -0.91
N ASN A 374 -18.09 3.26 -0.03
CA ASN A 374 -18.47 3.20 1.39
C ASN A 374 -18.15 4.48 2.16
N LEU A 375 -17.04 5.16 1.81
CA LEU A 375 -16.65 6.46 2.37
C LEU A 375 -16.29 7.42 1.23
N PRO A 376 -17.25 8.19 0.69
CA PRO A 376 -17.02 9.07 -0.46
C PRO A 376 -16.33 10.39 -0.04
N LEU A 377 -15.09 10.28 0.44
CA LEU A 377 -14.33 11.41 1.00
C LEU A 377 -14.20 12.57 0.01
N ASN A 378 -14.07 12.26 -1.29
CA ASN A 378 -13.96 13.27 -2.34
C ASN A 378 -15.19 14.18 -2.43
N ASN A 379 -16.38 13.69 -2.07
CA ASN A 379 -17.63 14.46 -2.11
C ASN A 379 -17.86 15.26 -0.82
N GLN A 380 -17.00 15.10 0.18
CA GLN A 380 -17.15 15.66 1.53
C GLN A 380 -16.06 16.68 1.86
N ARG A 381 -15.10 16.90 0.95
CA ARG A 381 -14.04 17.90 1.14
C ARG A 381 -14.64 19.31 1.16
N ARG A 382 -14.06 20.18 1.99
CA ARG A 382 -14.54 21.54 2.23
C ARG A 382 -13.72 22.55 1.43
N GLY A 383 -13.88 22.53 0.11
CA GLY A 383 -13.17 23.45 -0.80
C GLY A 383 -13.44 24.92 -0.52
N ASP A 384 -14.57 25.20 0.14
CA ASP A 384 -14.94 26.50 0.67
C ASP A 384 -14.07 26.97 1.85
N LEU A 385 -13.36 26.06 2.53
CA LEU A 385 -12.51 26.36 3.70
C LEU A 385 -11.03 26.12 3.45
N TYR A 386 -10.68 25.09 2.68
CA TYR A 386 -9.29 24.73 2.41
C TYR A 386 -9.13 24.19 1.00
N GLN A 387 -7.92 24.34 0.48
CA GLN A 387 -7.56 23.85 -0.83
C GLN A 387 -6.13 23.28 -0.83
N LEU A 388 -5.96 22.13 -1.47
CA LEU A 388 -4.66 21.61 -1.87
C LEU A 388 -4.32 22.11 -3.27
N VAL A 389 -3.18 22.79 -3.42
CA VAL A 389 -2.74 23.33 -4.71
C VAL A 389 -1.56 22.53 -5.26
N ASP A 390 -1.78 21.88 -6.40
CA ASP A 390 -0.75 21.20 -7.19
C ASP A 390 -0.11 22.18 -8.18
N LEU A 391 0.97 22.82 -7.74
CA LEU A 391 1.68 23.84 -8.51
C LEU A 391 2.30 23.33 -9.82
N GLN A 392 2.64 22.04 -9.91
CA GLN A 392 3.22 21.47 -11.13
C GLN A 392 2.15 21.31 -12.21
N ARG A 393 0.97 20.81 -11.83
CA ARG A 393 -0.14 20.66 -12.78
C ARG A 393 -0.80 22.00 -13.10
N ALA A 394 -0.88 22.93 -12.16
CA ALA A 394 -1.43 24.27 -12.40
C ALA A 394 -0.64 25.10 -13.44
N LYS A 395 0.66 24.80 -13.61
CA LYS A 395 1.54 25.45 -14.60
C LYS A 395 1.61 24.70 -15.93
N SER A 396 1.06 23.49 -16.00
CA SER A 396 1.02 22.71 -17.23
C SER A 396 -0.24 23.11 -18.00
N PRO A 397 -0.11 23.64 -19.23
CA PRO A 397 -1.24 24.16 -20.00
C PRO A 397 -2.29 23.09 -20.34
#